data_AF-A0A935GQ60-F1
#
_entry.id   AF-A0A935GQ60-F1
#
_cell.length_a   1.000
_cell.length_b   1.000
_cell.length_c   1.000
_cell.angle_alpha   90.00
_cell.angle_beta   90.00
_cell.angle_gamma   90.00
#
_symmetry.space_group_name_H-M   'P 1'
#
loop_
_entity.id
_entity.type
_entity.pdbx_description
1 polymer ?
#
loop_
_entity_poly.entity_id
_entity_poly.type
_entity_poly.pdbx_seq_one_letter_code
_entity_poly.pdbx_strand_id
1 'polypeptide(L)'
;MTELLEDQGIKVIALALPESVSGSKAYASVVDGERVAMIVVNDRHNGERQRFTLAHELGHLVIDWPAGTGQEHERAADRFAGAF
;
A
#
# COMPACT_ATOMS: atom_id res chain seq x y z
N MET A 1 5.01 11.69 0.66
CA MET A 1 4.37 10.39 0.98
C MET A 1 5.32 9.24 0.69
N THR A 2 5.77 9.07 -0.56
CA THR A 2 6.77 8.04 -0.92
C THR A 2 8.00 8.09 0.00
N GLU A 3 8.65 9.25 0.09
CA GLU A 3 9.81 9.47 0.97
C GLU A 3 9.51 9.11 2.44
N LEU A 4 8.38 9.56 2.98
CA LEU A 4 7.95 9.21 4.34
C LEU A 4 7.83 7.70 4.54
N LEU A 5 7.22 6.97 3.59
CA LEU A 5 7.08 5.52 3.68
C LEU A 5 8.45 4.82 3.65
N GLU A 6 9.33 5.27 2.76
CA GLU A 6 10.67 4.71 2.61
C GLU A 6 11.56 4.96 3.84
N ASP A 7 11.44 6.14 4.46
CA ASP A 7 12.08 6.48 5.73
C ASP A 7 11.58 5.61 6.89
N GLN A 8 10.33 5.14 6.83
CA GLN A 8 9.78 4.15 7.78
C GLN A 8 10.12 2.69 7.41
N GLY A 9 10.96 2.47 6.40
CA GLY A 9 11.40 1.14 5.98
C GLY A 9 10.44 0.41 5.04
N ILE A 10 9.37 1.07 4.56
CA ILE A 10 8.43 0.51 3.58
C ILE A 10 8.89 0.92 2.18
N LYS A 11 9.28 -0.05 1.36
CA LYS A 11 9.71 0.23 -0.01
C LYS A 11 8.53 0.56 -0.91
N VAL A 12 8.66 1.61 -1.71
CA VAL A 12 7.63 1.99 -2.68
C VAL A 12 8.13 1.68 -4.07
N ILE A 13 7.38 0.87 -4.81
CA ILE A 13 7.75 0.45 -6.17
C ILE A 13 6.68 0.95 -7.15
N ALA A 14 7.06 1.88 -8.01
CA ALA A 14 6.20 2.33 -9.10
C ALA A 14 6.41 1.40 -10.32
N LEU A 15 5.33 0.79 -10.82
CA LEU A 15 5.37 -0.08 -12.00
C LEU A 15 4.25 0.28 -12.96
N ALA A 16 4.50 0.11 -14.25
CA ALA A 16 3.47 0.17 -15.28
C ALA A 16 2.56 -1.06 -15.20
N LEU A 17 1.40 -0.90 -14.55
CA LEU A 17 0.42 -1.97 -14.37
C LEU A 17 -0.77 -1.78 -15.34
N PRO A 18 -1.60 -2.82 -15.55
CA PRO A 18 -2.90 -2.64 -16.21
C PRO A 18 -3.71 -1.53 -15.54
N GLU A 19 -4.45 -0.73 -16.30
CA GLU A 19 -5.17 0.44 -15.77
C GLU A 19 -6.15 0.09 -14.64
N SER A 20 -6.69 -1.12 -14.65
CA SER A 20 -7.59 -1.66 -13.62
C SER A 20 -6.92 -2.02 -12.30
N VAL A 21 -5.58 -2.01 -12.24
CA VAL A 21 -4.79 -2.32 -11.04
C VAL A 21 -4.19 -1.03 -10.51
N SER A 22 -4.57 -0.63 -9.30
CA SER A 22 -4.06 0.60 -8.69
C SER A 22 -2.74 0.38 -7.94
N GLY A 23 -2.62 -0.74 -7.24
CA GLY A 23 -1.46 -1.06 -6.41
C GLY A 23 -1.67 -2.33 -5.59
N SER A 24 -0.70 -2.66 -4.75
CA SER A 24 -0.78 -3.79 -3.82
C SER A 24 0.30 -3.70 -2.74
N LYS A 25 -0.03 -4.08 -1.50
CA LYS A 25 0.95 -4.38 -0.46
C LYS A 25 1.59 -5.76 -0.65
N ALA A 26 2.86 -5.87 -0.34
CA ALA A 26 3.59 -7.13 -0.34
C ALA A 26 4.71 -7.14 0.70
N TYR A 27 5.24 -8.33 0.96
CA TYR A 27 6.45 -8.51 1.76
C TYR A 27 7.48 -9.27 0.93
N ALA A 28 8.64 -8.65 0.72
CA ALA A 28 9.77 -9.31 0.07
C ALA A 28 10.52 -10.17 1.10
N SER A 29 10.87 -11.40 0.71
CA SER A 29 11.81 -12.22 1.48
C SER A 29 13.23 -11.90 1.04
N VAL A 30 14.11 -11.61 1.98
CA VAL A 30 15.54 -11.35 1.73
C VAL A 30 16.32 -12.59 2.17
N VAL A 31 17.25 -13.06 1.31
CA VAL A 31 17.94 -14.36 1.48
C VAL A 31 18.56 -14.54 2.86
N ASP A 32 19.12 -13.47 3.44
CA ASP A 32 19.77 -13.46 4.75
C ASP A 32 19.27 -12.30 5.65
N GLY A 33 18.00 -11.90 5.51
CA GLY A 33 17.48 -10.71 6.19
C GLY A 33 16.01 -10.80 6.58
N GLU A 34 15.56 -9.79 7.34
CA GLU A 34 14.15 -9.66 7.69
C GLU A 34 13.29 -9.37 6.45
N ARG A 35 12.02 -9.78 6.53
CA ARG A 35 11.06 -9.48 5.46
C ARG A 35 10.86 -7.97 5.38
N VAL A 36 10.94 -7.43 4.17
CA VAL A 36 10.77 -5.99 3.93
C VAL A 36 9.36 -5.75 3.42
N ALA A 37 8.62 -4.88 4.11
CA ALA A 37 7.32 -4.42 3.64
C ALA A 37 7.50 -3.53 2.41
N MET A 38 6.63 -3.71 1.42
CA MET A 38 6.62 -2.88 0.23
C MET A 38 5.20 -2.62 -0.27
N ILE A 39 5.04 -1.49 -0.94
CA ILE A 39 3.82 -1.10 -1.61
C ILE A 39 4.16 -0.87 -3.08
N VAL A 40 3.45 -1.58 -3.95
CA VAL A 40 3.49 -1.36 -5.40
C VAL A 40 2.39 -0.38 -5.77
N VAL A 41 2.69 0.62 -6.60
CA VAL A 41 1.73 1.60 -7.12
C VAL A 41 1.80 1.66 -8.64
N ASN A 42 0.65 1.84 -9.29
CA ASN A 42 0.57 1.97 -10.74
C ASN A 42 1.08 3.34 -11.21
N ASP A 43 2.20 3.35 -11.94
CA ASP A 43 2.83 4.58 -12.43
C ASP A 43 2.01 5.31 -13.52
N ARG A 44 1.02 4.62 -14.10
CA ARG A 44 0.11 5.18 -15.12
C ARG A 44 -1.02 6.01 -14.54
N HIS A 45 -1.30 5.86 -13.25
CA HIS A 45 -2.33 6.65 -12.58
C HIS A 45 -1.80 8.06 -12.25
N ASN A 46 -2.70 9.04 -12.14
CA ASN A 46 -2.30 10.38 -11.73
C ASN A 46 -1.81 10.41 -10.26
N GLY A 47 -1.09 11.47 -9.88
CA GLY A 47 -0.50 11.57 -8.54
C GLY A 47 -1.51 11.51 -7.39
N GLU A 48 -2.75 11.96 -7.60
CA GLU A 48 -3.82 11.86 -6.60
C GLU A 48 -4.22 10.41 -6.33
N ARG A 49 -4.47 9.63 -7.40
CA ARG A 49 -4.74 8.20 -7.30
C ARG A 49 -3.57 7.45 -6.70
N GLN A 50 -2.35 7.75 -7.13
CA GLN A 50 -1.16 7.13 -6.55
C GLN A 50 -1.05 7.40 -5.03
N ARG A 51 -1.26 8.64 -4.59
CA ARG A 51 -1.26 8.97 -3.14
C ARG A 51 -2.35 8.22 -2.38
N PHE A 52 -3.58 8.22 -2.91
CA PHE A 52 -4.68 7.49 -2.28
C PHE A 52 -4.37 5.99 -2.17
N THR A 53 -3.86 5.38 -3.25
CA THR A 53 -3.45 3.97 -3.24
C THR A 53 -2.34 3.70 -2.25
N LEU A 54 -1.30 4.54 -2.18
CA LEU A 54 -0.25 4.37 -1.17
C LEU A 54 -0.82 4.41 0.25
N ALA A 55 -1.81 5.27 0.52
CA ALA A 55 -2.43 5.36 1.85
C ALA A 55 -3.31 4.14 2.14
N HIS A 56 -4.07 3.70 1.13
CA HIS A 56 -4.93 2.52 1.20
C HIS A 56 -4.09 1.26 1.50
N GLU A 57 -3.01 1.05 0.76
CA GLU A 57 -2.10 -0.09 0.98
C GLU A 57 -1.32 0.03 2.30
N LEU A 58 -1.04 1.25 2.77
CA LEU A 58 -0.49 1.47 4.12
C LEU A 58 -1.49 1.04 5.19
N GLY A 59 -2.76 1.44 5.08
CA GLY A 59 -3.83 1.01 6.01
C GLY A 59 -3.90 -0.52 6.11
N HIS A 60 -3.79 -1.17 4.96
CA HIS A 60 -3.65 -2.62 4.78
C HIS A 60 -2.46 -3.25 5.52
N LEU A 61 -1.38 -2.51 5.79
CA LEU A 61 -0.20 -2.96 6.53
C LEU A 61 -0.28 -2.65 8.03
N VAL A 62 -0.87 -1.52 8.43
CA VAL A 62 -0.78 -0.99 9.80
C VAL A 62 -2.03 -1.19 10.65
N ILE A 63 -3.19 -1.38 10.04
CA ILE A 63 -4.43 -1.64 10.79
C ILE A 63 -4.33 -3.06 11.36
N ASP A 64 -4.50 -3.17 12.67
CA ASP A 64 -4.76 -4.46 13.32
C ASP A 64 -6.18 -4.88 12.96
N TRP A 65 -6.29 -5.94 12.15
CA TRP A 65 -7.54 -6.34 11.53
C TRP A 65 -8.33 -7.25 12.48
N PRO A 66 -9.40 -6.76 13.14
CA PRO A 66 -10.27 -7.64 13.90
C PRO A 66 -11.01 -8.62 12.97
N ALA A 67 -11.64 -9.63 13.58
CA ALA A 67 -12.52 -10.53 12.85
C ALA A 67 -13.53 -9.73 12.01
N GLY A 68 -13.57 -10.03 10.71
CA GLY A 68 -14.36 -9.29 9.73
C GLY A 68 -14.17 -9.87 8.34
N THR A 69 -15.00 -9.43 7.41
CA THR A 69 -14.93 -9.81 6.00
C THR A 69 -13.89 -8.97 5.26
N GLY A 70 -13.35 -9.49 4.15
CA GLY A 70 -12.42 -8.72 3.32
C GLY A 70 -13.02 -7.40 2.84
N GLN A 71 -14.33 -7.33 2.57
CA GLN A 71 -15.00 -6.08 2.19
C GLN A 71 -15.02 -5.04 3.33
N GLU A 72 -15.10 -5.48 4.59
CA GLU A 72 -14.98 -4.57 5.73
C GLU A 72 -13.56 -4.04 5.87
N HIS A 73 -12.55 -4.88 5.61
CA HIS A 73 -11.15 -4.47 5.60
C HIS A 73 -10.86 -3.45 4.49
N GLU A 74 -11.34 -3.68 3.26
CA GLU A 74 -11.20 -2.72 2.16
C GLU A 74 -11.83 -1.35 2.49
N ARG A 75 -13.05 -1.35 3.05
CA ARG A 75 -13.72 -0.09 3.46
C ARG A 75 -12.95 0.65 4.54
N ALA A 76 -12.30 -0.07 5.46
CA ALA A 76 -11.48 0.53 6.50
C ALA A 76 -10.16 1.08 5.92
N ALA A 77 -9.53 0.38 4.98
CA ALA A 77 -8.37 0.88 4.24
C ALA A 77 -8.71 2.14 3.44
N ASP A 78 -9.88 2.20 2.77
CA ASP A 78 -10.37 3.41 2.10
C ASP A 78 -10.60 4.58 3.06
N ARG A 79 -11.18 4.32 4.24
CA ARG A 79 -11.39 5.34 5.27
C ARG A 79 -10.07 5.85 5.83
N PHE A 80 -9.10 4.97 6.05
CA PHE A 80 -7.75 5.35 6.44
C PHE A 80 -7.13 6.24 5.36
N ALA A 81 -7.21 5.84 4.09
CA ALA A 81 -6.67 6.60 2.96
C ALA A 81 -7.31 7.99 2.80
N GLY A 82 -8.62 8.10 3.05
CA GLY A 82 -9.33 9.38 2.99
C GLY A 82 -9.03 10.34 4.15
N ALA A 83 -8.41 9.85 5.23
CA ALA A 83 -8.08 10.65 6.42
C ALA A 83 -6.58 11.00 6.52
N PHE A 84 -5.76 10.47 5.62
CA PHE A 84 -4.30 10.61 5.59
C PHE A 84 -3.86 11.65 4.55
#